data_AF-A0A256ZBC9-F1
#
_entry.id   AF-A0A256ZBC9-F1
#
_cell.length_a   1.000
_cell.length_b   1.000
_cell.length_c   1.000
_cell.angle_alpha   90.00
_cell.angle_beta   90.00
_cell.angle_gamma   90.00
#
_symmetry.space_group_name_H-M   'P 1'
#
loop_
_entity.id
_entity.type
_entity.pdbx_description
1 polymer ?
#
loop_
_entity_poly.entity_id
_entity_poly.type
_entity_poly.pdbx_seq_one_letter_code
_entity_poly.pdbx_strand_id
1 'polypeptide(L)'
;MYVFFGSSINGSNTNGTSISSGNYVEIPVSVGELNVGSELVIEVISRRQNTVYVEMKQFDQDRALEKIDVYAYPLSQTSNELSIYVKNQCPLSVEIVRIWVEDECFEYSLQVPGMGHNTTESINIGDLLPQTEGETESYKVKVTTSRGNTFSSLTNPLQYSNGSGWAGGPSFAINIVIELDKGVYFFNIRVEDSGGTTVYDEDIWVILESSIMRNVNVDGPDTYHVEITQTHGPDKTWSTDVEITTEEPTKWVYPPRDYW
;
A
#
# COMPACT_ATOMS: atom_id res chain seq x y z
N MET A 1 37.23 -26.53 10.32
CA MET A 1 35.85 -26.62 9.78
C MET A 1 36.00 -26.68 8.27
N TYR A 2 35.85 -27.87 7.67
CA TYR A 2 36.12 -28.10 6.24
C TYR A 2 34.79 -28.27 5.51
N VAL A 3 34.59 -27.53 4.43
CA VAL A 3 33.42 -27.63 3.54
C VAL A 3 33.89 -28.22 2.22
N PHE A 4 33.35 -29.39 1.86
CA PHE A 4 33.57 -30.07 0.58
C PHE A 4 32.52 -29.61 -0.43
N PHE A 5 32.94 -29.24 -1.64
CA PHE A 5 32.05 -29.12 -2.80
C PHE A 5 32.30 -30.30 -3.74
N GLY A 6 31.36 -31.24 -3.79
CA GLY A 6 31.32 -32.29 -4.80
C GLY A 6 30.69 -31.75 -6.08
N SER A 7 31.42 -31.78 -7.19
CA SER A 7 30.84 -31.67 -8.53
C SER A 7 30.75 -33.07 -9.13
N SER A 8 29.54 -33.47 -9.50
CA SER A 8 29.24 -34.71 -10.21
C SER A 8 29.85 -34.66 -11.61
N ILE A 9 30.66 -35.65 -11.96
CA ILE A 9 31.07 -35.90 -13.33
C ILE A 9 30.45 -37.24 -13.74
N ASN A 10 29.51 -37.18 -14.68
CA ASN A 10 28.97 -38.35 -15.36
C ASN A 10 30.09 -39.09 -16.08
N GLY A 11 30.37 -40.33 -15.67
CA GLY A 11 31.19 -41.27 -16.42
C GLY A 11 30.34 -42.42 -16.93
N SER A 12 30.27 -42.60 -18.24
CA SER A 12 29.90 -43.89 -18.83
C SER A 12 31.07 -44.85 -18.63
N ASN A 13 30.86 -45.95 -17.91
CA ASN A 13 31.87 -47.00 -17.78
C ASN A 13 31.29 -48.35 -18.22
N THR A 14 31.76 -48.83 -19.38
CA THR A 14 31.62 -50.22 -19.81
C THR A 14 32.68 -51.06 -19.11
N ASN A 15 32.26 -51.83 -18.11
CA ASN A 15 32.68 -53.20 -17.79
C ASN A 15 32.47 -53.46 -16.30
N GLY A 16 31.74 -54.54 -16.02
CA GLY A 16 31.33 -54.90 -14.67
C GLY A 16 32.50 -55.30 -13.78
N THR A 17 32.44 -54.86 -12.53
CA THR A 17 32.95 -55.61 -11.38
C THR A 17 32.33 -55.04 -10.10
N SER A 18 31.91 -55.95 -9.23
CA SER A 18 31.18 -55.74 -7.99
C SER A 18 31.91 -54.83 -6.98
N ILE A 19 31.14 -53.99 -6.30
CA ILE A 19 31.58 -53.14 -5.19
C ILE A 19 31.80 -54.02 -3.94
N SER A 20 33.03 -54.02 -3.41
CA SER A 20 33.31 -54.48 -2.04
C SER A 20 34.00 -53.36 -1.26
N SER A 21 33.51 -53.13 -0.04
CA SER A 21 33.89 -52.08 0.89
C SER A 21 35.39 -52.01 1.19
N GLY A 22 35.90 -50.78 1.24
CA GLY A 22 37.09 -50.40 2.01
C GLY A 22 38.41 -50.62 1.29
N ASN A 23 38.89 -49.58 0.58
CA ASN A 23 40.31 -49.26 0.41
C ASN A 23 40.41 -47.80 -0.09
N TYR A 24 41.07 -46.95 0.69
CA TYR A 24 41.42 -45.59 0.27
C TYR A 24 42.53 -45.67 -0.77
N VAL A 25 42.31 -45.09 -1.95
CA VAL A 25 43.35 -44.87 -2.96
C VAL A 25 43.85 -43.45 -2.79
N GLU A 26 45.08 -43.29 -2.31
CA GLU A 26 45.79 -42.01 -2.40
C GLU A 26 46.15 -41.78 -3.87
N ILE A 27 45.50 -40.79 -4.49
CA ILE A 27 45.87 -40.31 -5.82
C ILE A 27 46.76 -39.08 -5.60
N PRO A 28 48.06 -39.11 -5.96
CA PRO A 28 48.89 -37.93 -5.89
C PRO A 28 48.41 -36.92 -6.94
N VAL A 29 47.86 -35.78 -6.51
CA VAL A 29 47.56 -34.67 -7.40
C VAL A 29 48.87 -33.91 -7.63
N SER A 30 49.45 -34.06 -8.82
CA SER A 30 50.51 -33.19 -9.30
C SER A 30 49.96 -31.77 -9.40
N VAL A 31 50.59 -30.83 -8.69
CA VAL A 31 50.30 -29.40 -8.79
C VAL A 31 50.86 -28.90 -10.13
N GLY A 32 50.12 -29.16 -11.20
CA GLY A 32 50.37 -28.64 -12.54
C GLY A 32 49.45 -27.46 -12.81
N GLU A 33 50.04 -26.25 -12.83
CA GLU A 33 49.51 -24.99 -13.34
C GLU A 33 48.05 -24.65 -12.97
N LEU A 34 47.90 -23.99 -11.81
CA LEU A 34 46.72 -23.19 -11.49
C LEU A 34 46.55 -22.09 -12.54
N ASN A 35 45.58 -22.29 -13.42
CA ASN A 35 45.24 -21.35 -14.47
C ASN A 35 44.57 -20.12 -13.80
N VAL A 36 45.33 -19.04 -13.61
CA VAL A 36 44.90 -17.80 -12.92
C VAL A 36 43.57 -17.25 -13.47
N GLY A 37 43.24 -17.58 -14.72
CA GLY A 37 41.94 -17.26 -15.34
C GLY A 37 40.72 -17.95 -14.71
N SER A 38 40.83 -19.19 -14.19
CA SER A 38 39.68 -19.91 -13.63
C SER A 38 39.30 -19.45 -12.22
N GLU A 39 40.26 -19.09 -11.37
CA GLU A 39 39.99 -18.55 -10.03
C GLU A 39 39.35 -17.16 -10.11
N LEU A 40 39.85 -16.29 -11.00
CA LEU A 40 39.26 -14.97 -11.28
C LEU A 40 37.82 -15.09 -11.79
N VAL A 41 37.53 -16.08 -12.64
CA VAL A 41 36.16 -16.32 -13.14
C VAL A 41 35.23 -16.78 -12.00
N ILE A 42 35.68 -17.68 -11.12
CA ILE A 42 34.88 -18.14 -9.97
C ILE A 42 34.61 -16.98 -9.00
N GLU A 43 35.62 -16.16 -8.71
CA GLU A 43 35.46 -15.01 -7.81
C GLU A 43 34.51 -13.96 -8.38
N VAL A 44 34.61 -13.63 -9.68
CA VAL A 44 33.70 -12.69 -10.34
C VAL A 44 32.26 -13.21 -10.37
N ILE A 45 32.07 -14.51 -10.63
CA ILE A 45 30.75 -15.15 -10.59
C ILE A 45 30.18 -15.11 -9.17
N SER A 46 30.97 -15.47 -8.15
CA SER A 46 30.54 -15.46 -6.76
C SER A 46 30.18 -14.06 -6.27
N ARG A 47 30.98 -13.04 -6.64
CA ARG A 47 30.68 -11.63 -6.32
C ARG A 47 29.38 -11.18 -6.97
N ARG A 48 29.18 -11.46 -8.26
CA ARG A 48 27.93 -11.12 -8.97
C ARG A 48 26.71 -11.83 -8.35
N GLN A 49 26.84 -13.11 -8.03
CA GLN A 49 25.76 -13.87 -7.39
C GLN A 49 25.42 -13.33 -6.01
N ASN A 50 26.42 -12.95 -5.20
CA ASN A 50 26.20 -12.35 -3.90
C ASN A 50 25.54 -10.96 -4.01
N THR A 51 25.93 -10.14 -4.99
CA THR A 51 25.29 -8.84 -5.25
C THR A 51 23.82 -9.01 -5.60
N VAL A 52 23.50 -9.90 -6.56
CA VAL A 52 22.10 -10.17 -6.96
C VAL A 52 21.28 -10.69 -5.77
N TYR A 53 21.84 -11.58 -4.94
CA TYR A 53 21.15 -12.08 -3.76
C TYR A 53 20.82 -10.98 -2.75
N VAL A 54 21.77 -10.07 -2.50
CA VAL A 54 21.54 -8.93 -1.58
C VAL A 54 20.50 -7.98 -2.14
N GLU A 55 20.55 -7.67 -3.44
CA GLU A 55 19.58 -6.79 -4.11
C GLU A 55 18.17 -7.39 -4.08
N MET A 56 18.02 -8.68 -4.38
CA MET A 56 16.72 -9.37 -4.29
C MET A 56 16.18 -9.38 -2.87
N LYS A 57 17.04 -9.61 -1.87
CA LYS A 57 16.65 -9.58 -0.46
C LYS A 57 16.21 -8.18 -0.03
N GLN A 58 16.91 -7.14 -0.46
CA GLN A 58 16.52 -5.76 -0.18
C GLN A 58 15.19 -5.41 -0.86
N PHE A 59 15.02 -5.80 -2.12
CA PHE A 59 13.77 -5.59 -2.85
C PHE A 59 12.58 -6.28 -2.14
N ASP A 60 12.76 -7.52 -1.70
CA ASP A 60 11.73 -8.24 -0.94
C ASP A 60 11.40 -7.55 0.39
N GLN A 61 12.41 -7.01 1.08
CA GLN A 61 12.23 -6.25 2.31
C GLN A 61 11.48 -4.95 2.06
N ASP A 62 11.90 -4.16 1.07
CA ASP A 62 11.27 -2.90 0.70
C ASP A 62 9.81 -3.13 0.29
N ARG A 63 9.56 -4.17 -0.51
CA ARG A 63 8.21 -4.59 -0.90
C ARG A 63 7.37 -4.97 0.32
N ALA A 64 7.92 -5.72 1.27
CA ALA A 64 7.19 -6.10 2.48
C ALA A 64 6.88 -4.92 3.42
N LEU A 65 7.62 -3.82 3.30
CA LEU A 65 7.43 -2.60 4.09
C LEU A 65 6.47 -1.59 3.45
N GLU A 66 6.10 -1.77 2.18
CA GLU A 66 5.11 -0.89 1.55
C GLU A 66 3.78 -0.97 2.29
N LYS A 67 3.34 0.19 2.77
CA LYS A 67 2.06 0.36 3.45
C LYS A 67 1.47 1.66 2.92
N ILE A 68 0.44 1.55 2.10
CA ILE A 68 -0.28 2.69 1.55
C ILE A 68 -1.78 2.49 1.72
N ASP A 69 -2.50 3.60 1.89
CA ASP A 69 -3.95 3.62 1.78
C ASP A 69 -4.37 4.21 0.43
N VAL A 70 -5.50 3.75 -0.09
CA VAL A 70 -5.99 4.06 -1.43
C VAL A 70 -7.44 4.47 -1.34
N TYR A 71 -7.80 5.55 -2.03
CA TYR A 71 -9.15 6.08 -2.00
C TYR A 71 -9.53 6.56 -3.39
N ALA A 72 -10.61 6.01 -3.93
CA ALA A 72 -11.16 6.45 -5.20
C ALA A 72 -12.41 7.29 -4.98
N TYR A 73 -12.60 8.33 -5.78
CA TYR A 73 -13.78 9.19 -5.73
C TYR A 73 -14.11 9.75 -7.10
N PRO A 74 -15.40 9.94 -7.44
CA PRO A 74 -15.78 10.58 -8.67
C PRO A 74 -15.62 12.11 -8.57
N LEU A 75 -15.34 12.77 -9.70
CA LEU A 75 -15.26 14.24 -9.72
C LEU A 75 -16.60 14.93 -9.43
N SER A 76 -17.72 14.25 -9.68
CA SER A 76 -19.06 14.71 -9.36
C SER A 76 -20.02 13.53 -9.32
N GLN A 77 -21.26 13.74 -8.85
CA GLN A 77 -22.25 12.68 -8.73
C GLN A 77 -22.57 12.00 -10.07
N THR A 78 -22.44 12.69 -11.19
CA THR A 78 -22.72 12.12 -12.52
C THR A 78 -21.48 11.96 -13.39
N SER A 79 -20.29 12.23 -12.84
CA SER A 79 -19.02 12.11 -13.55
C SER A 79 -18.78 10.68 -14.02
N ASN A 80 -18.27 10.54 -15.24
CA ASN A 80 -17.66 9.29 -15.71
C ASN A 80 -16.17 9.21 -15.38
N GLU A 81 -15.64 10.16 -14.62
CA GLU A 81 -14.24 10.22 -14.24
C GLU A 81 -14.03 10.01 -12.73
N LEU A 82 -13.02 9.21 -12.39
CA LEU A 82 -12.56 8.95 -11.02
C LEU A 82 -11.16 9.51 -10.78
N SER A 83 -10.93 10.04 -9.58
CA SER A 83 -9.59 10.35 -9.08
C SER A 83 -9.22 9.41 -7.93
N ILE A 84 -7.94 9.10 -7.79
CA ILE A 84 -7.42 8.19 -6.77
C ILE A 84 -6.43 8.94 -5.89
N TYR A 85 -6.76 9.11 -4.62
CA TYR A 85 -5.87 9.60 -3.58
C TYR A 85 -5.09 8.43 -2.95
N VAL A 86 -3.78 8.59 -2.83
CA VAL A 86 -2.88 7.58 -2.26
C VAL A 86 -2.10 8.19 -1.10
N LYS A 87 -2.27 7.63 0.11
CA LYS A 87 -1.51 8.02 1.30
C LYS A 87 -0.42 7.00 1.56
N ASN A 88 0.83 7.44 1.60
CA ASN A 88 1.94 6.58 1.94
C ASN A 88 2.20 6.62 3.45
N GLN A 89 2.13 5.44 4.09
CA GLN A 89 2.38 5.26 5.52
C GLN A 89 3.75 4.63 5.81
N CYS A 90 4.58 4.40 4.79
CA CYS A 90 5.94 3.91 4.95
C CYS A 90 6.96 5.00 4.60
N PRO A 91 8.19 4.95 5.16
CA PRO A 91 9.23 5.94 4.89
C PRO A 91 9.82 5.85 3.48
N LEU A 92 9.54 4.79 2.74
CA LEU A 92 10.03 4.58 1.38
C LEU A 92 9.14 5.29 0.37
N SER A 93 9.71 5.87 -0.68
CA SER A 93 8.92 6.34 -1.83
C SER A 93 8.29 5.14 -2.54
N VAL A 94 7.02 5.29 -2.91
CA VAL A 94 6.24 4.28 -3.62
C VAL A 94 5.82 4.85 -4.96
N GLU A 95 5.94 4.05 -6.00
CA GLU A 95 5.46 4.39 -7.34
C GLU A 95 4.25 3.54 -7.68
N ILE A 96 3.14 4.18 -8.04
CA ILE A 96 1.97 3.51 -8.59
C ILE A 96 2.15 3.38 -10.09
N VAL A 97 2.11 2.14 -10.58
CA VAL A 97 2.30 1.81 -12.00
C VAL A 97 1.01 1.39 -12.69
N ARG A 98 0.00 0.95 -11.94
CA ARG A 98 -1.32 0.59 -12.48
C ARG A 98 -2.43 0.99 -11.55
N ILE A 99 -3.55 1.36 -12.14
CA ILE A 99 -4.84 1.54 -11.46
C ILE A 99 -5.78 0.49 -12.05
N TRP A 100 -6.51 -0.20 -11.20
CA TRP A 100 -7.51 -1.19 -11.58
C TRP A 100 -8.87 -0.68 -11.14
N VAL A 101 -9.83 -0.70 -12.06
CA VAL A 101 -11.25 -0.46 -11.76
C VAL A 101 -11.98 -1.74 -12.15
N GLU A 102 -12.45 -2.48 -11.15
CA GLU A 102 -12.84 -3.89 -11.33
C GLU A 102 -11.73 -4.72 -11.99
N ASP A 103 -11.95 -5.15 -13.24
CA ASP A 103 -11.02 -5.94 -14.04
C ASP A 103 -10.29 -5.11 -15.11
N GLU A 104 -10.67 -3.84 -15.31
CA GLU A 104 -10.01 -2.97 -16.27
C GLU A 104 -8.74 -2.35 -15.68
N CYS A 105 -7.67 -2.33 -16.48
CA CYS A 105 -6.35 -1.87 -16.07
C CYS A 105 -5.94 -0.61 -16.83
N PHE A 106 -5.58 0.42 -16.07
CA PHE A 106 -5.03 1.67 -16.56
C PHE A 106 -3.55 1.72 -16.15
N GLU A 107 -2.65 1.75 -17.13
CA GLU A 107 -1.23 2.02 -16.88
C GLU A 107 -1.07 3.46 -16.40
N TYR A 108 -0.29 3.65 -15.35
CA TYR A 108 -0.15 4.95 -14.69
C TYR A 108 1.29 5.14 -14.19
N SER A 109 1.64 6.36 -13.78
CA SER A 109 2.94 6.65 -13.16
C SER A 109 2.77 7.75 -12.11
N LEU A 110 2.53 7.37 -10.87
CA LEU A 110 2.41 8.31 -9.74
C LEU A 110 3.49 8.04 -8.70
N GLN A 111 4.35 9.04 -8.44
CA GLN A 111 5.29 8.99 -7.33
C GLN A 111 4.61 9.50 -6.06
N VAL A 112 4.66 8.69 -5.00
CA VAL A 112 4.12 9.03 -3.68
C VAL A 112 5.27 9.06 -2.68
N PRO A 113 5.68 10.26 -2.20
CA PRO A 113 6.79 10.38 -1.26
C PRO A 113 6.60 9.54 0.01
N GLY A 114 7.70 9.10 0.63
CA GLY A 114 7.67 8.43 1.93
C GLY A 114 6.97 9.27 3.00
N MET A 115 6.08 8.66 3.79
CA MET A 115 5.18 9.32 4.75
C MET A 115 4.30 10.43 4.15
N GLY A 116 4.29 10.59 2.82
CA GLY A 116 3.58 11.63 2.07
C GLY A 116 2.25 11.16 1.52
N HIS A 117 1.74 11.87 0.53
CA HIS A 117 0.55 11.49 -0.24
C HIS A 117 0.66 12.05 -1.66
N ASN A 118 -0.17 11.56 -2.57
CA ASN A 118 -0.37 12.13 -3.90
C ASN A 118 -1.73 11.69 -4.47
N THR A 119 -2.21 12.38 -5.50
CA THR A 119 -3.48 12.09 -6.18
C THR A 119 -3.22 11.88 -7.67
N THR A 120 -3.96 10.96 -8.28
CA THR A 120 -3.94 10.78 -9.73
C THR A 120 -4.67 11.94 -10.42
N GLU A 121 -4.37 12.15 -11.70
CA GLU A 121 -5.32 12.78 -12.61
C GLU A 121 -6.58 11.90 -12.72
N SER A 122 -7.65 12.48 -13.26
CA SER A 122 -8.91 11.77 -13.41
C SER A 122 -8.81 10.71 -14.51
N ILE A 123 -9.34 9.52 -14.25
CA ILE A 123 -9.45 8.41 -15.20
C ILE A 123 -10.89 8.26 -15.66
N ASN A 124 -11.11 8.19 -16.97
CA ASN A 124 -12.44 7.98 -17.53
C ASN A 124 -12.82 6.50 -17.49
N ILE A 125 -13.95 6.19 -16.88
CA ILE A 125 -14.50 4.84 -16.73
C ILE A 125 -15.92 4.73 -17.31
N GLY A 126 -16.32 5.65 -18.20
CA GLY A 126 -17.69 5.70 -18.73
C GLY A 126 -18.15 4.41 -19.41
N ASP A 127 -17.22 3.70 -20.05
CA ASP A 127 -17.49 2.42 -20.71
C ASP A 127 -17.75 1.27 -19.70
N LEU A 128 -17.35 1.44 -18.43
CA LEU A 128 -17.59 0.50 -17.34
C LEU A 128 -18.90 0.77 -16.59
N LEU A 129 -19.54 1.93 -16.79
CA LEU A 129 -20.76 2.30 -16.08
C LEU A 129 -21.97 1.56 -16.62
N PRO A 130 -22.97 1.19 -15.78
CA PRO A 130 -24.20 0.57 -16.25
C PRO A 130 -24.92 1.48 -17.24
N GLN A 131 -25.36 0.90 -18.35
CA GLN A 131 -26.03 1.62 -19.44
C GLN A 131 -27.56 1.55 -19.33
N THR A 132 -28.10 0.74 -18.42
CA THR A 132 -29.54 0.55 -18.23
C THR A 132 -30.06 1.43 -17.10
N GLU A 133 -31.12 2.21 -17.33
CA GLU A 133 -31.70 3.08 -16.29
C GLU A 133 -32.18 2.27 -15.08
N GLY A 134 -31.80 2.70 -13.87
CA GLY A 134 -32.13 2.03 -12.61
C GLY A 134 -31.23 0.85 -12.24
N GLU A 135 -30.27 0.48 -13.10
CA GLU A 135 -29.23 -0.50 -12.78
C GLU A 135 -28.18 0.14 -11.86
N THR A 136 -27.79 -0.58 -10.80
CA THR A 136 -26.84 -0.12 -9.79
C THR A 136 -25.72 -1.13 -9.62
N GLU A 137 -24.48 -0.66 -9.76
CA GLU A 137 -23.27 -1.48 -9.63
C GLU A 137 -22.32 -0.92 -8.57
N SER A 138 -21.47 -1.79 -8.01
CA SER A 138 -20.41 -1.41 -7.07
C SER A 138 -19.06 -1.56 -7.74
N TYR A 139 -18.16 -0.60 -7.49
CA TYR A 139 -16.82 -0.55 -8.08
C TYR A 139 -15.75 -0.64 -7.00
N LYS A 140 -14.78 -1.53 -7.25
CA LYS A 140 -13.56 -1.73 -6.47
C LYS A 140 -12.39 -1.18 -7.23
N VAL A 141 -11.75 -0.18 -6.65
CA VAL A 141 -10.52 0.39 -7.19
C VAL A 141 -9.32 -0.19 -6.46
N LYS A 142 -8.27 -0.51 -7.21
CA LYS A 142 -6.99 -0.96 -6.67
C LYS A 142 -5.86 -0.22 -7.37
N VAL A 143 -4.73 -0.11 -6.70
CA VAL A 143 -3.48 0.36 -7.29
C VAL A 143 -2.41 -0.69 -7.14
N THR A 144 -1.57 -0.85 -8.15
CA THR A 144 -0.39 -1.72 -8.09
C THR A 144 0.87 -0.87 -8.07
N THR A 145 1.77 -1.18 -7.14
CA THR A 145 3.07 -0.49 -7.01
C THR A 145 4.11 -1.04 -7.98
N SER A 146 5.18 -0.30 -8.26
CA SER A 146 6.31 -0.78 -9.07
C SER A 146 7.01 -2.00 -8.46
N ARG A 147 6.87 -2.21 -7.14
CA ARG A 147 7.35 -3.40 -6.43
C ARG A 147 6.36 -4.58 -6.48
N GLY A 148 5.20 -4.40 -7.10
CA GLY A 148 4.23 -5.47 -7.39
C GLY A 148 3.20 -5.74 -6.31
N ASN A 149 3.14 -4.91 -5.25
CA ASN A 149 2.05 -5.00 -4.28
C ASN A 149 0.78 -4.36 -4.84
N THR A 150 -0.39 -4.86 -4.41
CA THR A 150 -1.67 -4.28 -4.79
C THR A 150 -2.45 -3.88 -3.54
N PHE A 151 -2.90 -2.64 -3.53
CA PHE A 151 -3.65 -2.03 -2.43
C PHE A 151 -5.00 -1.58 -2.96
N SER A 152 -6.07 -1.81 -2.20
CA SER A 152 -7.44 -1.61 -2.63
C SER A 152 -8.12 -0.52 -1.83
N SER A 153 -9.05 0.22 -2.45
CA SER A 153 -9.89 1.21 -1.79
C SER A 153 -11.01 0.62 -0.95
N LEU A 154 -10.77 -0.50 -0.25
CA LEU A 154 -11.80 -1.28 0.46
C LEU A 154 -12.56 -0.46 1.53
N THR A 155 -11.98 0.63 1.99
CA THR A 155 -12.58 1.57 2.95
C THR A 155 -13.55 2.57 2.30
N ASN A 156 -13.63 2.61 0.96
CA ASN A 156 -14.57 3.42 0.18
C ASN A 156 -15.10 2.64 -1.05
N PRO A 157 -16.08 1.73 -0.87
CA PRO A 157 -16.74 1.08 -2.00
C PRO A 157 -17.64 2.09 -2.74
N LEU A 158 -17.33 2.34 -4.01
CA LEU A 158 -18.11 3.23 -4.86
C LEU A 158 -19.33 2.49 -5.41
N GLN A 159 -20.48 3.16 -5.49
CA GLN A 159 -21.67 2.63 -6.16
C GLN A 159 -22.16 3.60 -7.21
N TYR A 160 -22.50 3.14 -8.41
CA TYR A 160 -23.09 3.97 -9.46
C TYR A 160 -24.44 3.41 -9.87
N SER A 161 -25.42 4.29 -10.00
CA SER A 161 -26.74 3.96 -10.54
C SER A 161 -27.02 4.82 -11.77
N ASN A 162 -27.34 4.21 -12.90
CA ASN A 162 -27.68 4.96 -14.09
C ASN A 162 -29.02 5.68 -13.91
N GLY A 163 -29.01 7.00 -14.03
CA GLY A 163 -30.14 7.89 -13.72
C GLY A 163 -30.02 8.62 -12.37
N SER A 164 -29.33 8.03 -11.39
CA SER A 164 -29.10 8.67 -10.06
C SER A 164 -27.63 9.06 -9.80
N GLY A 165 -26.71 8.59 -10.66
CA GLY A 165 -25.27 8.82 -10.52
C GLY A 165 -24.62 7.96 -9.45
N TRP A 166 -23.43 8.38 -9.00
CA TRP A 166 -22.72 7.77 -7.89
C TRP A 166 -23.53 7.88 -6.60
N ALA A 167 -23.97 6.74 -6.07
CA ALA A 167 -24.33 6.62 -4.67
C ALA A 167 -23.02 6.70 -3.86
N GLY A 168 -22.84 7.84 -3.19
CA GLY A 168 -21.55 8.28 -2.65
C GLY A 168 -20.84 9.38 -3.48
N GLY A 169 -21.47 9.93 -4.52
CA GLY A 169 -20.95 11.09 -5.26
C GLY A 169 -21.16 12.42 -4.54
N PRO A 170 -20.30 13.43 -4.77
CA PRO A 170 -19.42 13.90 -3.71
C PRO A 170 -20.17 13.98 -2.38
N SER A 171 -20.10 12.91 -1.59
CA SER A 171 -20.26 13.08 -0.15
C SER A 171 -19.05 13.90 0.24
N PHE A 172 -19.23 15.22 0.38
CA PHE A 172 -18.19 16.01 0.99
C PHE A 172 -17.90 15.35 2.32
N ALA A 173 -16.65 14.96 2.56
CA ALA A 173 -16.38 14.09 3.69
C ALA A 173 -15.02 14.30 4.31
N ILE A 174 -14.98 14.12 5.61
CA ILE A 174 -13.75 14.14 6.39
C ILE A 174 -13.58 12.74 6.99
N ASN A 175 -12.54 12.04 6.56
CA ASN A 175 -12.16 10.75 7.11
C ASN A 175 -11.13 10.98 8.22
N ILE A 176 -11.56 10.81 9.46
CA ILE A 176 -10.73 11.00 10.65
C ILE A 176 -10.20 9.64 11.06
N VAL A 177 -8.88 9.48 11.04
CA VAL A 177 -8.19 8.26 11.45
C VAL A 177 -7.33 8.53 12.66
N ILE A 178 -7.70 7.94 13.80
CA ILE A 178 -6.95 8.07 15.04
C ILE A 178 -6.18 6.76 15.25
N GLU A 179 -4.87 6.80 15.07
CA GLU A 179 -3.97 5.68 15.39
C GLU A 179 -3.60 5.69 16.87
N LEU A 180 -3.62 4.51 17.50
CA LEU A 180 -3.49 4.37 18.95
C LEU A 180 -2.60 3.17 19.29
N ASP A 181 -1.95 3.25 20.45
CA ASP A 181 -1.46 2.04 21.10
C ASP A 181 -2.64 1.24 21.67
N LYS A 182 -2.47 -0.08 21.83
CA LYS A 182 -3.54 -0.91 22.39
C LYS A 182 -3.83 -0.47 23.83
N GLY A 183 -5.03 0.05 24.05
CA GLY A 183 -5.47 0.57 25.33
C GLY A 183 -6.97 0.82 25.36
N VAL A 184 -7.43 1.55 26.37
CA VAL A 184 -8.83 1.99 26.45
C VAL A 184 -8.84 3.51 26.37
N TYR A 185 -9.51 4.03 25.33
CA TYR A 185 -9.60 5.45 25.05
C TYR A 185 -11.04 5.89 24.86
N PHE A 186 -11.29 7.14 25.17
CA PHE A 186 -12.57 7.79 25.05
C PHE A 186 -12.35 9.10 24.33
N PHE A 187 -12.94 9.25 23.16
CA PHE A 187 -12.84 10.45 22.35
C PHE A 187 -14.20 11.08 22.17
N ASN A 188 -14.26 12.40 22.14
CA ASN A 188 -15.31 13.14 21.48
C ASN A 188 -14.71 13.68 20.17
N ILE A 189 -15.38 13.46 19.05
CA ILE A 189 -15.02 14.03 17.76
C ILE A 189 -16.08 15.04 17.38
N ARG A 190 -15.66 16.27 17.18
CA ARG A 190 -16.52 17.40 16.82
C ARG A 190 -16.04 18.04 15.53
N VAL A 191 -16.96 18.29 14.61
CA VAL A 191 -16.67 18.99 13.35
C VAL A 191 -17.63 20.17 13.23
N GLU A 192 -17.06 21.35 12.97
CA GLU A 192 -17.81 22.58 12.71
C GLU A 192 -17.57 23.07 11.28
N ASP A 193 -18.58 23.66 10.66
CA ASP A 193 -18.42 24.42 9.41
C ASP A 193 -17.75 25.78 9.67
N SER A 194 -17.43 26.54 8.62
CA SER A 194 -16.79 27.86 8.77
C SER A 194 -17.70 28.91 9.43
N GLY A 195 -19.00 28.65 9.50
CA GLY A 195 -20.00 29.45 10.23
C GLY A 195 -20.04 29.15 11.73
N GLY A 196 -19.33 28.12 12.20
CA GLY A 196 -19.36 27.64 13.59
C GLY A 196 -20.54 26.73 13.90
N THR A 197 -21.24 26.20 12.89
CA THR A 197 -22.30 25.21 13.07
C THR A 197 -21.67 23.84 13.26
N THR A 198 -22.01 23.15 14.35
CA THR A 198 -21.63 21.74 14.52
C THR A 198 -22.33 20.88 13.48
N VAL A 199 -21.56 20.25 12.59
CA VAL A 199 -22.08 19.30 11.58
C VAL A 199 -21.92 17.85 12.03
N TYR A 200 -21.02 17.59 12.98
CA TYR A 200 -20.82 16.26 13.58
C TYR A 200 -20.33 16.37 15.01
N ASP A 201 -20.85 15.51 15.88
CA ASP A 201 -20.50 15.43 17.31
C ASP A 201 -20.80 14.00 17.81
N GLU A 202 -19.76 13.22 18.08
CA GLU A 202 -19.90 11.84 18.53
C GLU A 202 -18.87 11.47 19.61
N ASP A 203 -19.35 10.82 20.67
CA ASP A 203 -18.53 10.16 21.67
C ASP A 203 -18.22 8.71 21.28
N ILE A 204 -16.93 8.36 21.34
CA ILE A 204 -16.40 7.09 20.86
C ILE A 204 -15.62 6.40 21.97
N TRP A 205 -15.97 5.14 22.22
CA TRP A 205 -15.19 4.23 23.04
C TRP A 205 -14.31 3.35 22.16
N VAL A 206 -13.01 3.31 22.49
CA VAL A 206 -12.03 2.48 21.81
C VAL A 206 -11.43 1.50 22.81
N ILE A 207 -11.59 0.20 22.57
CA ILE A 207 -11.15 -0.86 23.49
C ILE A 207 -10.18 -1.80 22.77
N LEU A 208 -8.91 -1.75 23.14
CA LEU A 208 -7.82 -2.60 22.65
C LEU A 208 -7.59 -2.57 21.12
N GLU A 209 -8.21 -1.61 20.44
CA GLU A 209 -7.98 -1.33 19.02
C GLU A 209 -6.69 -0.51 18.84
N SER A 210 -6.06 -0.68 17.69
CA SER A 210 -4.86 0.08 17.29
C SER A 210 -5.17 1.26 16.37
N SER A 211 -6.42 1.41 15.95
CA SER A 211 -6.88 2.56 15.16
C SER A 211 -8.40 2.62 15.17
N ILE A 212 -8.95 3.83 15.05
CA ILE A 212 -10.36 4.03 14.67
C ILE A 212 -10.44 4.93 13.45
N MET A 213 -11.48 4.70 12.64
CA MET A 213 -11.84 5.54 11.50
C MET A 213 -13.26 6.06 11.69
N ARG A 214 -13.46 7.35 11.42
CA ARG A 214 -14.78 7.96 11.30
C ARG A 214 -14.87 8.70 9.98
N ASN A 215 -15.95 8.43 9.26
CA ASN A 215 -16.31 9.16 8.06
C ASN A 215 -17.40 10.16 8.47
N VAL A 216 -17.09 11.45 8.32
CA VAL A 216 -18.00 12.55 8.61
C VAL A 216 -18.46 13.11 7.29
N ASN A 217 -19.75 12.97 6.98
CA ASN A 217 -20.37 13.63 5.82
C ASN A 217 -20.61 15.10 6.16
N VAL A 218 -20.29 15.98 5.21
CA VAL A 218 -20.49 17.43 5.31
C VAL A 218 -21.26 17.93 4.08
N ASP A 219 -21.78 19.15 4.16
CA ASP A 219 -22.78 19.64 3.21
C ASP A 219 -22.19 20.18 1.89
N GLY A 220 -20.91 20.55 1.86
CA GLY A 220 -20.36 21.31 0.75
C GLY A 220 -18.85 21.56 0.78
N PRO A 221 -18.33 22.27 -0.24
CA PRO A 221 -17.04 22.91 -0.16
C PRO A 221 -17.04 23.97 0.95
N ASP A 222 -16.17 23.81 1.93
CA ASP A 222 -15.99 24.74 3.05
C ASP A 222 -14.67 24.42 3.78
N THR A 223 -14.25 25.30 4.68
CA THR A 223 -13.22 24.99 5.68
C THR A 223 -13.89 24.50 6.95
N TYR A 224 -13.69 23.23 7.25
CA TYR A 224 -14.24 22.59 8.45
C TYR A 224 -13.21 22.56 9.57
N HIS A 225 -13.62 22.93 10.78
CA HIS A 225 -12.80 22.77 11.98
C HIS A 225 -13.04 21.40 12.59
N VAL A 226 -12.01 20.56 12.63
CA VAL A 226 -12.06 19.23 13.25
C VAL A 226 -11.39 19.30 14.61
N GLU A 227 -12.13 18.94 15.66
CA GLU A 227 -11.64 18.84 17.02
C GLU A 227 -11.82 17.41 17.55
N ILE A 228 -10.78 16.87 18.17
CA ILE A 228 -10.78 15.54 18.77
C ILE A 228 -10.30 15.70 20.20
N THR A 229 -11.18 15.42 21.15
CA THR A 229 -10.92 15.58 22.58
C THR A 229 -10.93 14.21 23.25
N GLN A 230 -9.85 13.85 23.95
CA GLN A 230 -9.85 12.69 24.83
C GLN A 230 -10.59 13.04 26.12
N THR A 231 -11.77 12.43 26.35
CA THR A 231 -12.69 12.81 27.43
C THR A 231 -12.55 11.99 28.71
N HIS A 232 -11.80 10.87 28.68
CA HIS A 232 -11.40 10.14 29.89
C HIS A 232 -9.88 9.91 29.89
N GLY A 233 -9.23 10.41 30.95
CA GLY A 233 -7.78 10.39 31.11
C GLY A 233 -7.23 11.81 31.21
N PRO A 234 -6.00 12.07 30.76
CA PRO A 234 -5.52 13.44 30.62
C PRO A 234 -6.35 14.17 29.55
N ASP A 235 -6.86 15.35 29.90
CA ASP A 235 -7.57 16.21 28.96
C ASP A 235 -6.60 16.63 27.84
N LYS A 236 -6.79 16.04 26.67
CA LYS A 236 -5.99 16.31 25.47
C LYS A 236 -6.93 16.61 24.32
N THR A 237 -6.70 17.74 23.67
CA THR A 237 -7.51 18.18 22.53
C THR A 237 -6.60 18.50 21.37
N TRP A 238 -6.79 17.77 20.28
CA TRP A 238 -6.13 18.06 19.00
C TRP A 238 -7.15 18.64 18.04
N SER A 239 -6.75 19.65 17.28
CA SER A 239 -7.60 20.21 16.23
C SER A 239 -6.84 20.60 14.98
N THR A 240 -7.57 20.65 13.86
CA THR A 240 -7.06 21.09 12.57
C THR A 240 -8.18 21.65 11.71
N ASP A 241 -7.83 22.52 10.77
CA ASP A 241 -8.75 23.00 9.75
C ASP A 241 -8.58 22.18 8.47
N VAL A 242 -9.71 21.78 7.87
CA VAL A 242 -9.76 20.92 6.70
C VAL A 242 -10.56 21.64 5.62
N GLU A 243 -9.87 22.11 4.59
CA GLU A 243 -10.50 22.73 3.42
C GLU A 243 -11.02 21.64 2.48
N ILE A 244 -12.34 21.49 2.39
CA ILE A 244 -12.99 20.65 1.41
C ILE A 244 -13.34 21.52 0.20
N THR A 245 -12.97 21.07 -1.01
CA THR A 245 -13.30 21.80 -2.24
C THR A 245 -14.10 20.92 -3.20
N THR A 246 -14.57 21.48 -4.31
CA THR A 246 -15.16 20.70 -5.40
C THR A 246 -14.15 19.76 -6.06
N GLU A 247 -12.88 20.13 -6.07
CA GLU A 247 -11.78 19.35 -6.64
C GLU A 247 -11.26 18.28 -5.65
N GLU A 248 -11.28 18.60 -4.35
CA GLU A 248 -10.95 17.70 -3.25
C GLU A 248 -12.14 17.54 -2.29
N PRO A 249 -13.21 16.83 -2.70
CA PRO A 249 -14.45 16.71 -1.92
C PRO A 249 -14.27 15.85 -0.68
N THR A 250 -13.16 15.13 -0.54
CA THR A 250 -12.92 14.28 0.62
C THR A 250 -11.50 14.43 1.11
N LYS A 251 -11.32 14.65 2.41
CA LYS A 251 -10.00 14.75 3.04
C LYS A 251 -9.81 13.77 4.16
N TRP A 252 -8.54 13.42 4.38
CA TRP A 252 -8.11 12.55 5.45
C TRP A 252 -7.41 13.36 6.52
N VAL A 253 -7.82 13.10 7.76
CA VAL A 253 -7.30 13.74 8.96
C VAL A 253 -6.63 12.67 9.78
N TYR A 254 -5.32 12.80 9.94
CA TYR A 254 -4.50 11.92 10.75
C TYR A 254 -3.90 12.73 11.89
N PRO A 255 -4.54 12.74 13.07
CA PRO A 255 -3.93 13.32 14.26
C PRO A 255 -2.62 12.59 14.57
N PRO A 256 -1.59 13.30 15.05
CA PRO A 256 -0.32 12.66 15.39
C PRO A 256 -0.52 11.55 16.41
N ARG A 257 -0.02 10.35 16.12
CA ARG A 257 -0.14 9.18 17.01
C ARG A 257 0.38 9.46 18.42
N ASP A 258 1.53 10.15 18.51
CA ASP A 258 2.19 10.47 19.78
C ASP A 258 1.44 11.53 20.62
N TYR A 259 0.31 12.04 20.10
CA TYR A 259 -0.51 13.01 20.82
C TYR A 259 -1.33 12.36 21.93
N TRP A 260 -1.78 11.11 21.76
CA TRP A 260 -2.78 10.43 22.61
C TRP A 260 -2.18 9.69 23.80
#